data_AF-A0A821D3J7-F1
#
_entry.id   AF-A0A821D3J7-F1
#
_cell.length_a   1.000
_cell.length_b   1.000
_cell.length_c   1.000
_cell.angle_alpha   90.00
_cell.angle_beta   90.00
_cell.angle_gamma   90.00
#
_symmetry.space_group_name_H-M   'P 1'
#
loop_
_entity.id
_entity.type
_entity.pdbx_description
1 polymer ?
#
loop_
_entity_poly.entity_id
_entity_poly.type
_entity_poly.pdbx_seq_one_letter_code
_entity_poly.pdbx_strand_id
1 'polypeptide(L)'
;TTFINGIDFVRQIENYRNSGRLLPTTLFVTFDITNLYTMITRHGAIAALQKFLSKHADNRRIHGMTIDTITRLARLVLDTNCFVYNNKYYQQIRGGAMGSPFTMTLANVYMWEWEQTLLEYQRSHN
;
A
#
# COMPACT_ATOMS: atom_id res chain seq x y z
N THR A 1 -4.61 -17.18 4.43
CA THR A 1 -3.43 -16.71 5.18
C THR A 1 -2.62 -15.81 4.28
N THR A 2 -2.36 -14.59 4.74
CA THR A 2 -1.58 -13.58 3.99
C THR A 2 -0.12 -13.69 4.40
N PHE A 3 0.80 -13.63 3.43
CA PHE A 3 2.23 -13.88 3.64
C PHE A 3 3.01 -12.58 3.48
N ILE A 4 3.93 -12.32 4.40
CA ILE A 4 4.70 -11.05 4.44
C ILE A 4 5.88 -11.11 3.46
N ASN A 5 6.54 -12.27 3.37
CA ASN A 5 7.64 -12.55 2.44
C ASN A 5 7.78 -14.05 2.20
N GLY A 6 8.72 -14.44 1.31
CA GLY A 6 8.92 -15.85 0.95
C GLY A 6 9.32 -16.75 2.11
N ILE A 7 10.09 -16.26 3.09
CA ILE A 7 10.51 -17.05 4.26
C ILE A 7 9.32 -17.28 5.19
N ASP A 8 8.53 -16.23 5.42
CA ASP A 8 7.29 -16.30 6.21
C ASP A 8 6.28 -17.27 5.57
N PHE A 9 6.13 -17.24 4.24
CA PHE A 9 5.30 -18.19 3.49
C PHE A 9 5.70 -19.64 3.75
N VAL A 10 6.98 -19.98 3.59
CA VAL A 10 7.47 -21.35 3.79
C VAL A 10 7.22 -21.82 5.23
N ARG A 11 7.54 -20.99 6.23
CA ARG A 11 7.30 -21.30 7.65
C ARG A 11 5.82 -21.54 7.94
N GLN A 12 4.94 -20.72 7.36
CA GLN A 12 3.52 -20.89 7.55
C GLN A 12 2.99 -22.17 6.89
N ILE A 13 3.48 -22.53 5.70
CA ILE A 13 3.15 -23.83 5.08
C ILE A 13 3.61 -25.00 5.96
N GLU A 14 4.83 -24.94 6.50
CA GLU A 14 5.33 -25.97 7.42
C GLU A 14 4.42 -26.10 8.66
N ASN A 15 4.00 -24.98 9.23
CA ASN A 15 3.06 -24.97 10.36
C ASN A 15 1.69 -25.57 9.98
N TYR A 16 1.17 -25.26 8.79
CA TYR A 16 -0.07 -25.85 8.28
C TYR A 16 0.05 -27.36 8.08
N ARG A 17 1.21 -27.83 7.58
CA ARG A 17 1.50 -29.27 7.46
C ARG A 17 1.57 -29.94 8.83
N ASN A 18 2.35 -29.38 9.75
CA ASN A 18 2.58 -29.96 11.08
C ASN A 18 1.29 -29.95 11.93
N SER A 19 0.36 -29.03 11.66
CA SER A 19 -0.97 -29.00 12.30
C SER A 19 -2.04 -29.83 11.58
N GLY A 20 -1.68 -30.59 10.53
CA GLY A 20 -2.61 -31.42 9.77
C GLY A 20 -3.64 -30.65 8.94
N ARG A 21 -3.46 -29.33 8.76
CA ARG A 21 -4.38 -28.45 8.02
C ARG A 21 -4.08 -28.40 6.51
N LEU A 22 -2.92 -28.88 6.10
CA LEU A 22 -2.55 -28.99 4.69
C LEU A 22 -3.15 -30.28 4.11
N LEU A 23 -4.30 -30.16 3.46
CA LEU A 23 -5.05 -31.25 2.88
C LEU A 23 -4.88 -31.29 1.35
N PRO A 24 -5.15 -32.43 0.69
CA PRO A 24 -5.21 -32.47 -0.77
C PRO A 24 -6.24 -31.50 -1.38
N THR A 25 -7.24 -31.08 -0.59
CA THR A 25 -8.26 -30.09 -0.97
C THR A 25 -7.85 -28.64 -0.70
N THR A 26 -6.66 -28.39 -0.14
CA THR A 26 -6.17 -27.03 0.10
C THR A 26 -5.88 -26.33 -1.23
N LEU A 27 -6.48 -25.16 -1.43
CA LEU A 27 -6.29 -24.34 -2.63
C LEU A 27 -5.30 -23.22 -2.36
N PHE A 28 -4.33 -23.07 -3.28
CA PHE A 28 -3.45 -21.91 -3.33
C PHE A 28 -4.03 -20.89 -4.30
N VAL A 29 -4.16 -19.65 -3.85
CA VAL A 29 -4.74 -18.55 -4.63
C VAL A 29 -3.77 -17.37 -4.62
N THR A 30 -3.57 -16.77 -5.78
CA THR A 30 -2.81 -15.52 -5.96
C THR A 30 -3.75 -14.43 -6.45
N PHE A 31 -3.52 -13.21 -5.97
CA PHE A 31 -4.27 -12.02 -6.39
C PHE A 31 -3.28 -11.01 -6.96
N ASP A 32 -3.62 -10.45 -8.12
CA ASP A 32 -2.85 -9.37 -8.75
C ASP A 32 -3.68 -8.10 -8.78
N ILE A 33 -3.05 -6.96 -8.45
CA ILE A 33 -3.71 -5.67 -8.42
C ILE A 33 -3.37 -4.90 -9.68
N THR A 34 -4.34 -4.81 -10.58
CA THR A 34 -4.19 -4.11 -11.85
C THR A 34 -4.08 -2.60 -11.65
N ASN A 35 -3.12 -1.96 -12.33
CA ASN A 35 -3.02 -0.51 -12.46
C ASN A 35 -2.97 0.28 -11.13
N LEU A 36 -2.34 -0.29 -10.10
CA LEU A 36 -2.28 0.30 -8.76
C LEU A 36 -1.90 1.80 -8.78
N TYR A 37 -0.80 2.16 -9.45
CA TYR A 37 -0.28 3.53 -9.46
C TYR A 37 -1.23 4.57 -10.06
N THR A 38 -2.03 4.18 -11.07
CA THR A 38 -2.95 5.10 -11.75
C THR A 38 -4.34 5.10 -11.14
N MET A 39 -4.67 4.09 -10.33
CA MET A 39 -6.01 3.90 -9.77
C MET A 39 -6.13 4.29 -8.30
N ILE A 40 -5.05 4.57 -7.58
CA ILE A 40 -5.14 5.12 -6.23
C ILE A 40 -5.80 6.50 -6.26
N THR A 41 -6.85 6.71 -5.45
CA THR A 41 -7.46 8.04 -5.34
C THR A 41 -6.54 8.96 -4.53
N ARG A 42 -6.41 10.22 -4.91
CA ARG A 42 -5.55 11.19 -4.19
C ARG A 42 -5.91 11.27 -2.71
N HIS A 43 -7.20 11.35 -2.41
CA HIS A 43 -7.70 11.37 -1.03
C HIS A 43 -7.34 10.07 -0.29
N GLY A 44 -7.54 8.91 -0.90
CA GLY A 44 -7.19 7.61 -0.30
C GLY A 44 -5.69 7.49 -0.03
N ALA A 45 -4.85 7.93 -0.97
CA ALA A 45 -3.40 7.93 -0.82
C ALA A 45 -2.95 8.78 0.37
N ILE A 46 -3.51 10.00 0.47
CA ILE A 46 -3.20 10.94 1.55
C ILE A 46 -3.68 10.41 2.90
N ALA A 47 -4.88 9.84 2.96
CA ALA A 47 -5.41 9.23 4.18
C ALA A 47 -4.56 8.05 4.65
N ALA A 48 -4.16 7.16 3.73
CA ALA A 48 -3.26 6.04 4.05
C ALA A 48 -1.90 6.54 4.55
N LEU A 49 -1.34 7.57 3.91
CA LEU A 49 -0.10 8.19 4.35
C LEU A 49 -0.20 8.77 5.77
N GLN A 50 -1.28 9.49 6.07
CA GLN A 50 -1.50 10.05 7.41
C GLN A 50 -1.62 8.97 8.48
N LYS A 51 -2.32 7.87 8.20
CA LYS A 51 -2.45 6.72 9.12
C LYS A 51 -1.11 6.03 9.34
N PHE A 52 -0.39 5.73 8.26
CA PHE A 52 0.94 5.13 8.32
C PHE A 52 1.91 5.97 9.13
N LEU A 53 2.01 7.26 8.84
CA LEU A 53 2.89 8.17 9.58
C LEU A 53 2.44 8.32 11.04
N SER A 54 1.14 8.33 11.33
CA SER A 54 0.67 8.40 12.72
C SER A 54 1.01 7.16 13.54
N LYS A 55 1.15 5.99 12.89
CA LYS A 55 1.54 4.73 13.53
C LYS A 55 3.06 4.59 13.71
N HIS A 56 3.86 5.14 12.79
CA HIS A 56 5.30 4.87 12.72
C HIS A 56 6.21 6.08 12.98
N ALA A 57 5.68 7.31 13.00
CA ALA A 57 6.50 8.49 13.25
C ALA A 57 6.64 8.78 14.75
N ASP A 58 7.88 8.79 15.25
CA ASP A 58 8.18 9.18 16.61
C ASP A 58 7.75 10.63 16.87
N ASN A 59 6.96 10.84 17.94
CA ASN A 59 6.41 12.15 18.30
C ASN A 59 5.68 12.86 17.15
N ARG A 60 5.08 12.10 16.21
CA ARG A 60 4.41 12.63 15.00
C ARG A 60 5.33 13.49 14.13
N ARG A 61 6.63 13.16 14.08
CA ARG A 61 7.61 13.82 13.24
C ARG A 61 8.51 12.83 12.51
N ILE A 62 8.90 13.18 11.29
CA ILE A 62 9.91 12.46 10.50
C ILE A 62 10.99 13.46 10.12
N HIS A 63 12.24 13.21 10.53
CA HIS A 63 13.37 14.12 10.30
C HIS A 63 13.07 15.58 10.67
N GLY A 64 12.34 15.80 11.76
CA GLY A 64 11.97 17.14 12.20
C GLY A 64 10.81 17.78 11.42
N MET A 65 10.18 17.12 10.44
CA MET A 65 8.95 17.59 9.80
C MET A 65 7.71 16.98 10.47
N THR A 66 6.64 17.77 10.63
CA THR A 66 5.36 17.25 11.15
C THR A 66 4.65 16.41 10.10
N ILE A 67 3.76 15.51 10.55
CA ILE A 67 2.88 14.73 9.66
C ILE A 67 2.07 15.67 8.74
N ASP A 68 1.57 16.80 9.26
CA ASP A 68 0.82 17.78 8.46
C ASP A 68 1.67 18.33 7.29
N THR A 69 2.90 18.76 7.57
CA THR A 69 3.81 19.25 6.54
C THR A 69 4.06 18.20 5.46
N ILE A 70 4.35 16.96 5.85
CA ILE A 70 4.58 15.85 4.91
C ILE A 70 3.33 15.58 4.07
N THR A 71 2.15 15.60 4.69
CA THR A 71 0.87 15.40 4.03
C THR A 71 0.58 16.52 3.01
N ARG A 72 0.88 17.77 3.36
CA ARG A 72 0.73 18.91 2.45
C ARG A 72 1.68 18.84 1.26
N LEU A 73 2.94 18.44 1.49
CA LEU A 73 3.91 18.21 0.42
C LEU A 73 3.48 17.06 -0.49
N ALA A 74 3.00 15.95 0.07
CA ALA A 74 2.45 14.82 -0.67
C ALA A 74 1.28 15.26 -1.57
N ARG A 75 0.35 16.05 -1.01
CA ARG A 75 -0.79 16.59 -1.76
C ARG A 75 -0.33 17.50 -2.88
N LEU A 76 0.63 18.39 -2.63
CA LEU A 76 1.21 19.25 -3.64
C LEU A 76 1.73 18.44 -4.83
N VAL A 77 2.53 17.40 -4.59
CA VAL A 77 3.08 16.54 -5.66
C VAL A 77 1.98 15.85 -6.47
N LEU A 78 0.91 15.37 -5.81
CA LEU A 78 -0.20 14.71 -6.51
C LEU A 78 -1.08 15.69 -7.30
N ASP A 79 -1.22 16.92 -6.81
CA ASP A 79 -2.03 17.96 -7.43
C ASP A 79 -1.29 18.65 -8.58
N THR A 80 0.05 18.74 -8.54
CA THR A 80 0.85 19.32 -9.64
C THR A 80 1.34 18.31 -10.66
N ASN A 81 0.86 17.07 -10.58
CA ASN A 81 1.24 16.02 -11.51
C ASN A 81 0.63 16.23 -12.89
N CYS A 82 1.49 16.58 -13.87
CA CYS A 82 1.11 16.90 -15.24
C CYS A 82 1.96 16.09 -16.24
N PHE A 83 1.37 15.78 -17.40
CA PHE A 83 2.06 15.11 -18.50
C PHE A 83 1.68 15.74 -19.84
N VAL A 84 2.52 15.52 -20.86
CA VAL A 84 2.28 15.98 -22.23
C VAL A 84 1.92 14.80 -23.10
N TYR A 85 0.84 14.94 -23.85
CA TYR A 85 0.42 13.97 -24.86
C TYR A 85 -0.14 14.71 -26.07
N ASN A 86 0.31 14.35 -27.28
CA ASN A 86 -0.13 14.98 -28.53
C ASN A 86 -0.10 16.52 -28.50
N ASN A 87 1.04 17.08 -28.06
CA ASN A 87 1.28 18.53 -27.89
C ASN A 87 0.27 19.26 -27.00
N LYS A 88 -0.41 18.54 -26.09
CA LYS A 88 -1.33 19.09 -25.10
C LYS A 88 -0.87 18.72 -23.69
N TYR A 89 -1.08 19.64 -22.76
CA TYR A 89 -0.82 19.44 -21.33
C TYR A 89 -2.05 18.86 -20.65
N TYR A 90 -1.84 17.84 -19.84
CA TYR A 90 -2.88 17.18 -19.05
C TYR A 90 -2.44 17.11 -17.59
N GLN A 91 -3.38 17.35 -16.68
CA GLN A 91 -3.19 17.12 -15.26
C GLN A 91 -3.77 15.75 -14.90
N GLN A 92 -2.97 14.92 -14.23
CA GLN A 92 -3.40 13.59 -13.84
C GLN A 92 -4.28 13.66 -12.59
N ILE A 93 -5.60 13.49 -12.73
CA ILE A 93 -6.58 13.65 -11.64
C ILE A 93 -6.65 12.47 -10.65
N ARG A 94 -6.04 11.33 -10.98
CA ARG A 94 -6.07 10.09 -10.20
C ARG A 94 -4.72 9.37 -10.27
N GLY A 95 -4.32 8.74 -9.18
CA GLY A 95 -3.02 8.08 -9.07
C GLY A 95 -1.87 9.08 -9.03
N GLY A 96 -0.68 8.58 -9.31
CA GLY A 96 0.52 9.38 -9.50
C GLY A 96 1.24 9.02 -10.80
N ALA A 97 2.26 9.80 -11.17
CA ALA A 97 3.05 9.53 -12.36
C ALA A 97 3.78 8.19 -12.22
N MET A 98 3.61 7.31 -13.20
CA MET A 98 4.42 6.09 -13.26
C MET A 98 5.91 6.46 -13.34
N GLY A 99 6.74 5.77 -12.57
CA GLY A 99 8.18 6.06 -12.47
C GLY A 99 8.55 7.17 -11.48
N SER A 100 7.57 7.87 -10.89
CA SER A 100 7.84 8.79 -9.78
C SER A 100 8.24 8.00 -8.52
N PRO A 101 9.41 8.27 -7.91
CA PRO A 101 9.81 7.62 -6.67
C PRO A 101 8.78 7.81 -5.55
N PHE A 102 8.18 9.00 -5.48
CA PHE A 102 7.16 9.30 -4.50
C PHE A 102 5.87 8.49 -4.72
N THR A 103 5.43 8.35 -5.98
CA THR A 103 4.24 7.55 -6.31
C THR A 103 4.45 6.08 -5.94
N MET A 104 5.66 5.55 -6.14
CA MET A 104 6.02 4.19 -5.74
C MET A 104 5.93 3.99 -4.22
N THR A 105 6.53 4.89 -3.45
CA THR A 105 6.45 4.84 -1.98
C THR A 105 5.00 4.95 -1.49
N LEU A 106 4.23 5.86 -2.10
CA LEU A 106 2.85 6.09 -1.70
C LEU A 106 1.95 4.88 -1.99
N ALA A 107 2.19 4.16 -3.09
CA ALA A 107 1.47 2.94 -3.40
C ALA A 107 1.74 1.83 -2.39
N ASN A 108 2.99 1.66 -1.94
CA ASN A 108 3.33 0.70 -0.88
C ASN A 108 2.60 1.04 0.42
N VAL A 109 2.57 2.31 0.80
CA VAL A 109 1.85 2.79 2.00
C VAL A 109 0.33 2.57 1.86
N TYR A 110 -0.22 2.82 0.68
CA TYR A 110 -1.63 2.57 0.40
C TYR A 110 -1.98 1.08 0.52
N MET A 111 -1.15 0.20 -0.05
CA MET A 111 -1.34 -1.25 0.04
C MET A 111 -1.19 -1.76 1.47
N TRP A 112 -0.23 -1.22 2.22
CA TRP A 112 -0.07 -1.51 3.63
C TRP A 112 -1.31 -1.15 4.46
N GLU A 113 -1.99 -0.05 4.16
CA GLU A 113 -3.23 0.31 4.84
C GLU A 113 -4.38 -0.62 4.42
N TRP A 114 -4.49 -0.91 3.12
CA TRP A 114 -5.53 -1.78 2.58
C TRP A 114 -5.46 -3.22 3.12
N GLU A 115 -4.25 -3.77 3.28
CA GLU A 115 -4.07 -5.13 3.80
C GLU A 115 -4.44 -5.27 5.29
N GLN A 116 -4.46 -4.18 6.08
CA GLN A 116 -4.73 -4.28 7.52
C GLN A 116 -6.10 -4.90 7.79
N THR A 117 -7.14 -4.51 7.05
CA THR A 117 -8.49 -5.07 7.21
C THR A 117 -8.52 -6.56 6.90
N LEU A 118 -7.79 -7.01 5.87
CA LEU A 118 -7.69 -8.43 5.52
C LEU A 118 -6.96 -9.22 6.63
N LEU A 119 -5.87 -8.67 7.17
CA LEU A 119 -5.12 -9.28 8.25
C LEU A 119 -5.94 -9.37 9.54
N GLU A 120 -6.71 -8.33 9.86
CA GLU A 120 -7.61 -8.31 11.02
C GLU A 120 -8.72 -9.35 10.87
N TYR A 121 -9.37 -9.41 9.71
CA TYR A 121 -10.40 -10.40 9.42
C TYR A 121 -9.85 -11.83 9.51
N GLN A 122 -8.65 -12.05 9.01
CA GLN A 122 -7.98 -13.35 9.10
C GLN A 122 -7.69 -13.76 10.55
N ARG A 123 -7.26 -12.82 11.40
CA ARG A 123 -6.96 -13.10 12.82
C ARG A 123 -8.21 -13.41 13.64
N SER A 124 -9.39 -12.91 13.26
CA SER A 124 -10.64 -13.19 13.98
C SER A 124 -11.31 -14.51 13.59
N HIS A 125 -10.90 -15.13 12.48
CA HIS A 125 -11.51 -16.35 11.93
C HIS A 125 -10.55 -17.55 11.85
N ASN A 126 -9.35 -17.45 12.42
CA ASN A 126 -8.34 -18.52 12.53
C ASN A 126 -8.05 -18.85 14.00
#